data_AF-A0A2H3DCH1-F1
#
_entry.id   AF-A0A2H3DCH1-F1
#
_cell.length_a   1.000
_cell.length_b   1.000
_cell.length_c   1.000
_cell.angle_alpha   90.00
_cell.angle_beta   90.00
_cell.angle_gamma   90.00
#
_symmetry.space_group_name_H-M   'P 1'
#
loop_
_entity.id
_entity.type
_entity.pdbx_description
1 polymer ?
#
loop_
_entity_poly.entity_id
_entity_poly.type
_entity_poly.pdbx_seq_one_letter_code
_entity_poly.pdbx_strand_id
1 'polypeptide(L)'
;MASNNKHPTSIAEVLRSLHDAEESFFHAANYLIAQATVCTPVRDETTPAIFQPFRDSAIDFLYPVVCAWRDFSLIMYQLSKLSPSLHLSAATIAQYRSMRLNAQIARKFFLLLEATIVNVEAALTAELRRTSRRDSLFQWLTWSSSMRLALLDDLPHLISALRRYCHETMLCLNDIERFGLCLGDLFSDNERALAFKKDEETVKGLLNLAKLAGESRVDTYLHPFKLETEYRLRPYMGQSYLKLRRDSMSIFLLVLTIFSYTWFFLRLLT
;
A
#
# COMPACT_ATOMS: atom_id res chain seq x y z
N MET A 1 -11.43 3.52 17.90
CA MET A 1 -10.26 2.91 18.57
C MET A 1 -9.02 3.34 17.81
N ALA A 2 -8.21 4.18 18.43
CA ALA A 2 -6.96 4.67 17.85
C ALA A 2 -6.00 3.50 17.64
N SER A 3 -5.57 3.24 16.40
CA SER A 3 -4.35 2.47 16.20
C SER A 3 -3.22 3.33 16.73
N ASN A 4 -2.52 2.82 17.75
CA ASN A 4 -1.23 3.35 18.14
C ASN A 4 -0.30 3.17 16.93
N ASN A 5 -0.19 4.20 16.09
CA ASN A 5 0.83 4.28 15.04
C ASN A 5 2.18 4.50 15.73
N LYS A 6 2.66 3.44 16.40
CA LYS A 6 4.05 3.40 16.87
C LYS A 6 4.91 3.31 15.62
N HIS A 7 5.77 4.30 15.44
CA HIS A 7 6.80 4.29 14.42
C HIS A 7 7.55 2.95 14.47
N PRO A 8 7.87 2.32 13.34
CA PRO A 8 8.66 1.08 13.31
C PRO A 8 9.93 1.23 14.15
N THR A 9 10.23 0.22 14.96
CA THR A 9 11.38 0.22 15.88
C THR A 9 12.60 -0.50 15.30
N SER A 10 12.41 -1.24 14.20
CA SER A 10 13.48 -1.93 13.48
C SER A 10 13.33 -1.83 11.97
N ILE A 11 14.43 -1.95 11.23
CA ILE A 11 14.40 -1.96 9.75
C ILE A 11 13.57 -3.13 9.18
N ALA A 12 13.46 -4.25 9.91
CA ALA A 12 12.59 -5.35 9.53
C ALA A 12 11.11 -4.96 9.59
N GLU A 13 10.70 -4.21 10.62
CA GLU A 13 9.35 -3.66 10.71
C GLU A 13 9.10 -2.61 9.63
N VAL A 14 10.09 -1.75 9.34
CA VAL A 14 10.00 -0.76 8.24
C VAL A 14 9.72 -1.45 6.90
N LEU A 15 10.42 -2.54 6.58
CA LEU A 15 10.22 -3.27 5.33
C LEU A 15 8.83 -3.92 5.24
N ARG A 16 8.30 -4.44 6.36
CA ARG A 16 6.93 -4.97 6.42
C ARG A 16 5.91 -3.86 6.27
N SER A 17 6.08 -2.75 6.99
CA SER A 17 5.19 -1.60 6.89
C SER A 17 5.18 -0.98 5.50
N LEU A 18 6.32 -0.96 4.79
CA LEU A 18 6.38 -0.53 3.40
C LEU A 18 5.53 -1.44 2.49
N HIS A 19 5.65 -2.76 2.66
CA HIS A 19 4.84 -3.74 1.95
C HIS A 19 3.35 -3.53 2.21
N ASP A 20 2.96 -3.47 3.49
CA ASP A 20 1.57 -3.36 3.91
C ASP A 20 0.95 -2.04 3.42
N ALA A 21 1.68 -0.93 3.49
CA ALA A 21 1.22 0.38 3.03
C ALA A 21 1.01 0.41 1.51
N GLU A 22 1.95 -0.17 0.75
CA GLU A 22 1.85 -0.27 -0.70
C GLU A 22 0.66 -1.16 -1.12
N GLU A 23 0.54 -2.36 -0.54
CA GLU A 23 -0.58 -3.26 -0.83
C GLU A 23 -1.92 -2.61 -0.49
N SER A 24 -2.01 -1.97 0.69
CA SER A 24 -3.21 -1.29 1.14
C SER A 24 -3.59 -0.10 0.25
N PHE A 25 -2.59 0.62 -0.28
CA PHE A 25 -2.81 1.69 -1.26
C PHE A 25 -3.47 1.14 -2.52
N PHE A 26 -2.91 0.08 -3.13
CA PHE A 26 -3.48 -0.52 -4.33
C PHE A 26 -4.87 -1.09 -4.09
N HIS A 27 -5.11 -1.69 -2.92
CA HIS A 27 -6.42 -2.20 -2.57
C HIS A 27 -7.46 -1.07 -2.49
N ALA A 28 -7.15 0.00 -1.75
CA ALA A 28 -8.05 1.15 -1.61
C ALA A 28 -8.29 1.86 -2.95
N ALA A 29 -7.26 2.01 -3.78
CA ALA A 29 -7.33 2.64 -5.09
C ALA A 29 -8.23 1.83 -6.04
N ASN A 30 -8.02 0.52 -6.12
CA ASN A 30 -8.82 -0.37 -6.97
C ASN A 30 -10.27 -0.45 -6.51
N TYR A 31 -10.50 -0.50 -5.19
CA TYR A 31 -11.85 -0.44 -4.64
C TYR A 31 -12.56 0.86 -5.03
N LEU A 32 -11.90 2.01 -4.86
CA LEU A 32 -12.46 3.31 -5.20
C LEU A 32 -12.82 3.40 -6.70
N ILE A 33 -11.90 3.01 -7.58
CA ILE A 33 -12.11 3.00 -9.03
C ILE A 33 -13.30 2.09 -9.38
N ALA A 34 -13.33 0.87 -8.86
CA ALA A 34 -14.39 -0.09 -9.17
C ALA A 34 -15.77 0.40 -8.70
N GLN A 35 -15.87 0.91 -7.47
CA GLN A 35 -17.12 1.44 -6.93
C GLN A 35 -17.60 2.67 -7.73
N ALA A 36 -16.68 3.58 -8.07
CA ALA A 36 -17.01 4.75 -8.87
C ALA A 36 -17.55 4.34 -10.25
N THR A 37 -16.91 3.39 -10.94
CA THR A 37 -17.38 2.87 -12.23
C THR A 37 -18.79 2.28 -12.13
N VAL A 38 -19.08 1.48 -11.10
CA VAL A 38 -20.43 0.92 -10.87
C VAL A 38 -21.46 2.01 -10.59
N CYS A 39 -21.07 3.09 -9.90
CA CYS A 39 -21.97 4.19 -9.54
C CYS A 39 -22.22 5.21 -10.68
N THR A 40 -21.43 5.16 -11.76
CA THR A 40 -21.52 6.07 -12.92
C THR A 40 -21.58 5.33 -14.28
N PRO A 41 -22.49 4.36 -14.49
CA PRO A 41 -22.42 3.44 -15.63
C PRO A 41 -22.79 4.06 -16.98
N VAL A 42 -23.36 5.27 -17.01
CA VAL A 42 -23.86 5.94 -18.24
C VAL A 42 -22.81 6.88 -18.84
N ARG A 43 -21.64 7.04 -18.19
CA ARG A 43 -20.60 7.98 -18.61
C ARG A 43 -19.25 7.29 -18.67
N ASP A 44 -19.11 6.42 -19.65
CA ASP A 44 -17.91 5.61 -19.88
C ASP A 44 -16.62 6.44 -19.98
N GLU A 45 -16.70 7.73 -20.33
CA GLU A 45 -15.51 8.58 -20.48
C GLU A 45 -15.20 9.46 -19.26
N THR A 46 -16.19 9.85 -18.44
CA THR A 46 -15.95 10.83 -17.37
C THR A 46 -15.21 10.21 -16.18
N THR A 47 -15.58 9.00 -15.80
CA THR A 47 -14.98 8.33 -14.64
C THR A 47 -13.53 7.95 -14.91
N PRO A 48 -13.16 7.41 -16.08
CA PRO A 48 -11.75 7.29 -16.45
C PRO A 48 -11.00 8.61 -16.49
N ALA A 49 -11.60 9.68 -17.03
CA ALA A 49 -10.94 10.99 -17.05
C ALA A 49 -10.66 11.56 -15.64
N ILE A 50 -11.53 11.28 -14.66
CA ILE A 50 -11.31 11.66 -13.26
C ILE A 50 -10.12 10.89 -12.66
N PHE A 51 -10.02 9.58 -12.93
CA PHE A 51 -8.98 8.74 -12.32
C PHE A 51 -7.65 8.72 -13.07
N GLN A 52 -7.59 9.11 -14.35
CA GLN A 52 -6.36 9.07 -15.13
C GLN A 52 -5.21 9.86 -14.46
N PRO A 53 -5.39 11.12 -14.02
CA PRO A 53 -4.32 11.86 -13.35
C PRO A 53 -3.87 11.21 -12.04
N PHE A 54 -4.80 10.55 -11.33
CA PHE A 54 -4.48 9.80 -10.12
C PHE A 54 -3.68 8.53 -10.43
N ARG A 55 -4.03 7.78 -11.47
CA ARG A 55 -3.27 6.60 -11.91
C ARG A 55 -1.85 6.99 -12.31
N ASP A 56 -1.71 8.01 -13.14
CA ASP A 56 -0.42 8.47 -13.63
C ASP A 56 0.48 8.93 -12.47
N SER A 57 -0.04 9.78 -11.59
CA SER A 57 0.70 10.24 -10.41
C SER A 57 1.01 9.13 -9.40
N ALA A 58 0.14 8.13 -9.25
CA ALA A 58 0.41 6.97 -8.40
C ALA A 58 1.55 6.12 -8.97
N ILE A 59 1.59 5.91 -10.28
CA ILE A 59 2.68 5.20 -10.96
C ILE A 59 3.99 5.98 -10.82
N ASP A 60 3.97 7.28 -11.11
CA ASP A 60 5.15 8.15 -10.98
C ASP A 60 5.69 8.21 -9.56
N PHE A 61 4.83 8.07 -8.55
CA PHE A 61 5.21 7.97 -7.14
C PHE A 61 5.75 6.59 -6.76
N LEU A 62 5.05 5.51 -7.10
CA LEU A 62 5.36 4.16 -6.61
C LEU A 62 6.52 3.52 -7.36
N TYR A 63 6.70 3.80 -8.64
CA TYR A 63 7.82 3.29 -9.41
C TYR A 63 9.19 3.59 -8.76
N PRO A 64 9.53 4.85 -8.44
CA PRO A 64 10.78 5.15 -7.75
C PRO A 64 10.84 4.56 -6.32
N VAL A 65 9.72 4.41 -5.60
CA VAL A 65 9.69 3.70 -4.30
C VAL A 65 10.17 2.26 -4.47
N VAL A 66 9.61 1.53 -5.43
CA VAL A 66 9.98 0.14 -5.73
C VAL A 66 11.44 0.04 -6.18
N CYS A 67 11.92 0.96 -7.01
CA CYS A 67 13.33 1.01 -7.42
C CYS A 67 14.27 1.21 -6.22
N ALA A 68 13.96 2.16 -5.32
CA ALA A 68 14.76 2.38 -4.12
C ALA A 68 14.77 1.16 -3.21
N TRP A 69 13.62 0.52 -3.02
CA TRP A 69 13.50 -0.69 -2.21
C TRP A 69 14.30 -1.86 -2.79
N ARG A 70 14.25 -2.06 -4.10
CA ARG A 70 15.05 -3.07 -4.80
C ARG A 70 16.54 -2.82 -4.60
N ASP A 71 16.99 -1.59 -4.81
CA ASP A 71 18.41 -1.22 -4.67
C ASP A 71 18.87 -1.44 -3.22
N PHE A 72 18.03 -1.10 -2.23
CA PHE A 72 18.28 -1.40 -0.82
C PHE A 72 18.47 -2.89 -0.54
N SER A 73 17.58 -3.75 -1.05
CA SER A 73 17.71 -5.22 -0.92
C SER A 73 19.04 -5.73 -1.50
N LEU A 74 19.44 -5.22 -2.66
CA LEU A 74 20.70 -5.59 -3.32
C LEU A 74 21.93 -5.14 -2.52
N ILE A 75 21.91 -3.91 -2.00
CA ILE A 75 22.97 -3.38 -1.13
C ILE A 75 23.15 -4.29 0.08
N MET A 76 22.07 -4.62 0.79
CA MET A 76 22.11 -5.47 1.98
C MET A 76 22.71 -6.85 1.68
N TYR A 77 22.30 -7.44 0.55
CA TYR A 77 22.83 -8.72 0.10
C TYR A 77 24.33 -8.65 -0.23
N GLN A 78 24.75 -7.64 -0.98
CA GLN A 78 26.16 -7.45 -1.34
C GLN A 78 27.02 -7.22 -0.09
N LEU A 79 26.55 -6.40 0.84
CA LEU A 79 27.23 -6.18 2.11
C LEU A 79 27.33 -7.45 2.94
N SER A 80 26.31 -8.30 2.99
CA SER A 80 26.39 -9.59 3.71
C SER A 80 27.46 -10.51 3.13
N LYS A 81 27.70 -10.44 1.81
CA LYS A 81 28.68 -11.24 1.08
C LYS A 81 30.07 -10.62 0.98
N LEU A 82 30.22 -9.34 1.29
CA LEU A 82 31.48 -8.63 1.19
C LEU A 82 32.53 -9.27 2.09
N SER A 83 33.72 -9.54 1.54
CA SER A 83 34.85 -10.02 2.33
C SER A 83 35.35 -8.90 3.26
N PRO A 84 35.79 -9.19 4.50
CA PRO A 84 36.22 -8.18 5.47
C PRO A 84 37.38 -7.29 5.00
N SER A 85 38.13 -7.72 3.98
CA SER A 85 39.29 -7.02 3.43
C SER A 85 39.01 -6.22 2.15
N LEU A 86 37.78 -6.25 1.63
CA LEU A 86 37.43 -5.56 0.38
C LEU A 86 36.66 -4.27 0.63
N HIS A 87 37.10 -3.21 -0.06
CA HIS A 87 36.33 -1.98 -0.21
C HIS A 87 35.01 -2.23 -0.95
N LEU A 88 34.04 -1.34 -0.75
CA LEU A 88 32.80 -1.33 -1.51
C LEU A 88 33.11 -1.28 -3.01
N SER A 89 32.49 -2.18 -3.77
CA SER A 89 32.63 -2.19 -5.22
C SER A 89 32.01 -0.92 -5.83
N ALA A 90 32.52 -0.47 -6.98
CA ALA A 90 31.92 0.63 -7.72
C ALA A 90 30.43 0.38 -8.03
N ALA A 91 30.04 -0.88 -8.25
CA ALA A 91 28.65 -1.27 -8.46
C ALA A 91 27.79 -1.05 -7.20
N THR A 92 28.30 -1.42 -6.01
CA THR A 92 27.61 -1.19 -4.73
C THR A 92 27.45 0.30 -4.45
N ILE A 93 28.49 1.10 -4.74
CA ILE A 93 28.44 2.57 -4.61
C ILE A 93 27.40 3.17 -5.57
N ALA A 94 27.33 2.67 -6.82
CA ALA A 94 26.31 3.09 -7.78
C ALA A 94 24.89 2.74 -7.31
N GLN A 95 24.70 1.58 -6.68
CA GLN A 95 23.41 1.19 -6.10
C GLN A 95 23.00 2.12 -4.94
N TYR A 96 23.92 2.50 -4.05
CA TYR A 96 23.64 3.50 -3.03
C TYR A 96 23.17 4.83 -3.61
N ARG A 97 23.85 5.32 -4.66
CA ARG A 97 23.46 6.55 -5.36
C ARG A 97 22.09 6.42 -6.02
N SER A 98 21.83 5.29 -6.66
CA SER A 98 20.54 4.98 -7.31
C SER A 98 19.39 4.93 -6.30
N MET A 99 19.57 4.23 -5.17
CA MET A 99 18.59 4.16 -4.09
C MET A 99 18.19 5.57 -3.61
N ARG A 100 19.18 6.42 -3.35
CA ARG A 100 18.96 7.80 -2.88
C ARG A 100 18.28 8.66 -3.93
N LEU A 101 18.70 8.56 -5.18
CA LEU A 101 18.08 9.30 -6.29
C LEU A 101 16.60 8.93 -6.41
N ASN A 102 16.27 7.65 -6.36
CA ASN A 102 14.89 7.17 -6.40
C ASN A 102 14.08 7.65 -5.19
N ALA A 103 14.63 7.63 -3.98
CA ALA A 103 13.96 8.20 -2.81
C ALA A 103 13.67 9.71 -2.97
N GLN A 104 14.59 10.47 -3.59
CA GLN A 104 14.36 11.88 -3.89
C GLN A 104 13.29 12.11 -4.98
N ILE A 105 13.27 11.27 -6.01
CA ILE A 105 12.24 11.32 -7.06
C ILE A 105 10.86 11.01 -6.46
N ALA A 106 10.75 9.96 -5.63
CA ALA A 106 9.52 9.62 -4.92
C ALA A 106 9.00 10.79 -4.06
N ARG A 107 9.87 11.50 -3.33
CA ARG A 107 9.48 12.71 -2.57
C ARG A 107 8.88 13.80 -3.45
N LYS A 108 9.39 13.99 -4.67
CA LYS A 108 8.85 15.00 -5.61
C LYS A 108 7.45 14.62 -6.08
N PHE A 109 7.26 13.35 -6.46
CA PHE A 109 5.98 12.86 -6.94
C PHE A 109 4.95 12.64 -5.82
N PHE A 110 5.40 12.44 -4.57
CA PHE A 110 4.51 12.36 -3.41
C PHE A 110 3.61 13.59 -3.29
N LEU A 111 4.17 14.80 -3.45
CA LEU A 111 3.38 16.04 -3.41
C LEU A 111 2.37 16.14 -4.56
N LEU A 112 2.76 15.66 -5.75
CA LEU A 112 1.86 15.60 -6.90
C LEU A 112 0.71 14.63 -6.64
N LEU A 113 0.99 13.44 -6.11
CA LEU A 113 0.00 12.43 -5.77
C LEU A 113 -0.96 12.92 -4.67
N GLU A 114 -0.47 13.63 -3.65
CA GLU A 114 -1.36 14.22 -2.64
C GLU A 114 -2.36 15.20 -3.27
N ALA A 115 -1.89 16.06 -4.20
CA ALA A 115 -2.75 17.00 -4.90
C ALA A 115 -3.76 16.29 -5.80
N THR A 116 -3.36 15.24 -6.53
CA THR A 116 -4.28 14.49 -7.40
C THR A 116 -5.32 13.72 -6.60
N ILE A 117 -4.97 13.16 -5.44
CA ILE A 117 -5.93 12.50 -4.54
C ILE A 117 -7.04 13.48 -4.09
N VAL A 118 -6.68 14.69 -3.69
CA VAL A 118 -7.67 15.72 -3.30
C VAL A 118 -8.54 16.13 -4.49
N ASN A 119 -7.95 16.26 -5.68
CA ASN A 119 -8.70 16.60 -6.89
C ASN A 119 -9.68 15.48 -7.29
N VAL A 120 -9.31 14.21 -7.11
CA VAL A 120 -10.20 13.06 -7.33
C VAL A 120 -11.40 13.12 -6.39
N GLU A 121 -11.19 13.42 -5.11
CA GLU A 121 -12.29 13.55 -4.14
C GLU A 121 -13.32 14.59 -4.60
N ALA A 122 -12.86 15.79 -4.96
CA ALA A 122 -13.72 16.88 -5.39
C ALA A 122 -14.47 16.55 -6.69
N ALA A 123 -13.74 16.04 -7.70
CA ALA A 123 -14.30 15.70 -8.99
C ALA A 123 -15.31 14.54 -8.90
N LEU A 124 -14.97 13.49 -8.15
CA LEU A 124 -15.85 12.34 -7.96
C LEU A 124 -17.09 12.72 -7.14
N THR A 125 -16.95 13.52 -6.09
CA THR A 125 -18.10 14.02 -5.31
C THR A 125 -19.07 14.80 -6.18
N ALA A 126 -18.54 15.70 -7.03
CA ALA A 126 -19.37 16.48 -7.95
C ALA A 126 -20.10 15.58 -8.95
N GLU A 127 -19.42 14.57 -9.48
CA GLU A 127 -19.97 13.63 -10.45
C GLU A 127 -21.04 12.72 -9.84
N LEU A 128 -20.81 12.17 -8.65
CA LEU A 128 -21.77 11.33 -7.91
C LEU A 128 -23.01 12.14 -7.49
N ARG A 129 -22.87 13.42 -7.13
CA ARG A 129 -24.02 14.29 -6.84
C ARG A 129 -24.79 14.68 -8.10
N ARG A 130 -24.10 14.85 -9.23
CA ARG A 130 -24.73 15.20 -10.52
C ARG A 130 -25.56 14.03 -11.06
N THR A 131 -25.07 12.81 -10.96
CA THR A 131 -25.81 11.60 -11.35
C THR A 131 -27.08 11.42 -10.50
N SER A 132 -27.04 11.72 -9.20
CA SER A 132 -28.23 11.73 -8.33
C SER A 132 -29.38 12.62 -8.82
N ARG A 133 -29.10 13.74 -9.50
CA ARG A 133 -30.15 14.63 -10.06
C ARG A 133 -30.77 14.10 -11.35
N ARG A 134 -30.14 13.13 -12.01
CA ARG A 134 -30.58 12.56 -13.29
C ARG A 134 -31.22 11.18 -13.16
N ASP A 135 -30.93 10.45 -12.08
CA ASP A 135 -31.59 9.18 -11.74
C ASP A 135 -33.11 9.29 -11.58
N SER A 136 -33.65 10.50 -11.34
CA SER A 136 -35.08 10.74 -11.34
C SER A 136 -35.76 10.43 -12.70
N LEU A 137 -34.97 10.32 -13.78
CA LEU A 137 -35.47 9.96 -15.11
C LEU A 137 -35.42 8.45 -15.39
N PHE A 138 -34.68 7.65 -14.62
CA PHE A 138 -34.50 6.21 -14.85
C PHE A 138 -34.64 5.41 -13.55
N GLN A 139 -35.88 5.14 -13.15
CA GLN A 139 -36.26 4.43 -11.91
C GLN A 139 -35.69 3.01 -11.75
N TRP A 140 -35.19 2.35 -12.79
CA TRP A 140 -34.64 0.98 -12.70
C TRP A 140 -33.20 0.92 -12.17
N LEU A 141 -32.55 2.07 -11.90
CA LEU A 141 -31.20 2.17 -11.35
C LEU A 141 -31.18 2.38 -9.82
N THR A 142 -32.22 2.00 -9.08
CA THR A 142 -32.32 2.19 -7.62
C THR A 142 -31.13 1.58 -6.84
N TRP A 143 -30.55 0.49 -7.34
CA TRP A 143 -29.38 -0.16 -6.72
C TRP A 143 -28.11 0.68 -6.85
N SER A 144 -28.00 1.49 -7.91
CA SER A 144 -26.90 2.44 -8.08
C SER A 144 -27.03 3.63 -7.13
N SER A 145 -28.25 4.00 -6.70
CA SER A 145 -28.48 5.13 -5.81
C SER A 145 -28.03 4.84 -4.38
N SER A 146 -28.35 3.67 -3.83
CA SER A 146 -27.90 3.26 -2.50
C SER A 146 -26.39 3.03 -2.44
N MET A 147 -25.81 2.37 -3.44
CA MET A 147 -24.35 2.20 -3.57
C MET A 147 -23.63 3.55 -3.71
N ARG A 148 -24.23 4.50 -4.43
CA ARG A 148 -23.66 5.83 -4.60
C ARG A 148 -23.67 6.65 -3.32
N LEU A 149 -24.75 6.60 -2.54
CA LEU A 149 -24.80 7.25 -1.23
C LEU A 149 -23.76 6.64 -0.28
N ALA A 150 -23.67 5.32 -0.24
CA ALA A 150 -22.64 4.63 0.54
C ALA A 150 -21.22 5.04 0.09
N LEU A 151 -20.95 5.12 -1.22
CA LEU A 151 -19.67 5.59 -1.73
C LEU A 151 -19.40 7.05 -1.36
N LEU A 152 -20.40 7.94 -1.43
CA LEU A 152 -20.26 9.34 -1.02
C LEU A 152 -19.94 9.47 0.48
N ASP A 153 -20.55 8.63 1.32
CA ASP A 153 -20.31 8.59 2.76
C ASP A 153 -18.92 8.03 3.09
N ASP A 154 -18.47 7.00 2.36
CA ASP A 154 -17.17 6.35 2.54
C ASP A 154 -16.00 7.11 1.87
N LEU A 155 -16.27 7.99 0.90
CA LEU A 155 -15.26 8.65 0.09
C LEU A 155 -14.22 9.41 0.94
N PRO A 156 -14.59 10.25 1.93
CA PRO A 156 -13.60 10.94 2.75
C PRO A 156 -12.68 9.97 3.51
N HIS A 157 -13.22 8.81 3.93
CA HIS A 157 -12.44 7.79 4.62
C HIS A 157 -11.47 7.06 3.68
N LEU A 158 -11.91 6.75 2.45
CA LEU A 158 -11.05 6.17 1.42
C LEU A 158 -9.92 7.12 1.02
N ILE A 159 -10.23 8.40 0.83
CA ILE A 159 -9.26 9.44 0.50
C ILE A 159 -8.26 9.63 1.64
N SER A 160 -8.73 9.70 2.89
CA SER A 160 -7.87 9.76 4.06
C SER A 160 -6.97 8.53 4.17
N ALA A 161 -7.49 7.33 3.89
CA ALA A 161 -6.71 6.09 3.89
C ALA A 161 -5.63 6.09 2.81
N LEU A 162 -5.96 6.48 1.57
CA LEU A 162 -4.98 6.59 0.48
C LEU A 162 -3.83 7.54 0.84
N ARG A 163 -4.16 8.75 1.33
CA ARG A 163 -3.14 9.72 1.76
C ARG A 163 -2.28 9.16 2.89
N ARG A 164 -2.90 8.50 3.88
CA ARG A 164 -2.19 7.85 4.99
C ARG A 164 -1.19 6.82 4.48
N TYR A 165 -1.59 5.96 3.54
CA TYR A 165 -0.68 4.96 2.96
C TYR A 165 0.47 5.62 2.19
N CYS A 166 0.22 6.68 1.42
CA CYS A 166 1.30 7.43 0.77
C CYS A 166 2.30 8.02 1.79
N HIS A 167 1.81 8.58 2.89
CA HIS A 167 2.65 9.08 3.98
C HIS A 167 3.42 7.96 4.68
N GLU A 168 2.78 6.83 5.00
CA GLU A 168 3.42 5.66 5.62
C GLU A 168 4.53 5.10 4.71
N THR A 169 4.27 4.98 3.41
CA THR A 169 5.27 4.62 2.39
C THR A 169 6.46 5.58 2.41
N MET A 170 6.21 6.88 2.44
CA MET A 170 7.27 7.89 2.48
C MET A 170 8.10 7.86 3.76
N LEU A 171 7.46 7.63 4.91
CA LEU A 171 8.16 7.45 6.19
C LEU A 171 9.09 6.23 6.13
N CYS A 172 8.57 5.09 5.66
CA CYS A 172 9.38 3.88 5.52
C CYS A 172 10.55 4.08 4.54
N LEU A 173 10.32 4.79 3.44
CA LEU A 173 11.37 5.10 2.47
C LEU A 173 12.48 5.99 3.06
N ASN A 174 12.12 6.96 3.90
CA ASN A 174 13.08 7.80 4.60
C ASN A 174 13.93 6.97 5.58
N ASP A 175 13.33 6.05 6.31
CA ASP A 175 14.04 5.14 7.22
C ASP A 175 14.98 4.20 6.48
N ILE A 176 14.54 3.65 5.34
CA ILE A 176 15.36 2.83 4.45
C ILE A 176 16.56 3.62 3.94
N GLU A 177 16.35 4.85 3.45
CA GLU A 177 17.45 5.70 2.98
C GLU A 177 18.45 5.97 4.11
N ARG A 178 17.96 6.36 5.29
CA ARG A 178 18.80 6.66 6.46
C ARG A 178 19.61 5.44 6.89
N PHE A 179 18.97 4.28 6.97
CA PHE A 179 19.64 3.04 7.36
C PHE A 179 20.68 2.63 6.31
N GLY A 180 20.36 2.75 5.02
CA GLY A 180 21.33 2.54 3.94
C GLY A 180 22.53 3.48 4.05
N LEU A 181 22.32 4.77 4.34
CA LEU A 181 23.43 5.71 4.57
C LEU A 181 24.32 5.29 5.74
N CYS A 182 23.73 4.89 6.87
CA CYS A 182 24.50 4.40 8.01
C CYS A 182 25.35 3.17 7.66
N LEU A 183 24.82 2.26 6.84
CA LEU A 183 25.61 1.13 6.33
C LEU A 183 26.70 1.58 5.37
N GLY A 184 26.42 2.55 4.49
CA GLY A 184 27.42 3.16 3.62
C GLY A 184 28.60 3.72 4.41
N ASP A 185 28.32 4.49 5.47
CA ASP A 185 29.34 5.07 6.35
C ASP A 185 30.11 4.00 7.12
N LEU A 186 29.40 2.98 7.64
CA LEU A 186 30.00 1.86 8.36
C LEU A 186 31.01 1.09 7.49
N PHE A 187 30.62 0.77 6.25
CA PHE A 187 31.43 -0.03 5.34
C PHE A 187 32.45 0.80 4.52
N SER A 188 32.46 2.13 4.69
CA SER A 188 33.51 3.01 4.16
C SER A 188 34.75 3.03 5.06
N ASP A 189 34.60 2.64 6.33
CA ASP A 189 35.69 2.51 7.31
C ASP A 189 36.10 1.04 7.44
N ASN A 190 37.34 0.73 7.04
CA ASN A 190 37.85 -0.64 7.01
C ASN A 190 37.89 -1.29 8.41
N GLU A 191 38.20 -0.54 9.47
CA GLU A 191 38.28 -1.11 10.82
C GLU A 191 36.90 -1.46 11.34
N ARG A 192 35.92 -0.57 11.11
CA ARG A 192 34.52 -0.81 11.49
C ARG A 192 33.89 -1.94 10.67
N ALA A 193 34.16 -1.99 9.37
CA ALA A 193 33.71 -3.08 8.50
C ALA A 193 34.28 -4.44 8.96
N LEU A 194 35.57 -4.47 9.32
CA LEU A 194 36.22 -5.68 9.83
C LEU A 194 35.61 -6.11 11.17
N ALA A 195 35.37 -5.18 12.09
CA ALA A 195 34.75 -5.46 13.39
C ALA A 195 33.32 -6.00 13.22
N PHE A 196 32.51 -5.36 12.38
CA PHE A 196 31.15 -5.81 12.05
C PHE A 196 31.16 -7.24 11.48
N LYS A 197 32.13 -7.57 10.64
CA LYS A 197 32.23 -8.89 9.98
C LYS A 197 32.71 -10.02 10.89
N LYS A 198 33.39 -9.71 11.99
CA LYS A 198 33.82 -10.70 12.98
C LYS A 198 32.66 -11.22 13.83
N ASP A 199 31.55 -10.48 13.88
CA ASP A 199 30.35 -10.89 14.58
C ASP A 199 29.40 -11.66 13.65
N GLU A 200 29.41 -12.98 13.76
CA GLU A 200 28.62 -13.88 12.93
C GLU A 200 27.10 -13.65 13.06
N GLU A 201 26.61 -13.29 14.25
CA GLU A 201 25.17 -13.02 14.46
C GLU A 201 24.74 -11.74 13.75
N THR A 202 25.59 -10.71 13.77
CA THR A 202 25.33 -9.46 13.05
C THR A 202 25.36 -9.65 11.53
N VAL A 203 26.30 -10.45 11.00
CA VAL A 203 26.35 -10.80 9.57
C VAL A 203 25.12 -11.62 9.15
N LYS A 204 24.71 -12.58 9.98
CA LYS A 204 23.49 -13.38 9.77
C LYS A 204 22.24 -12.51 9.81
N GLY A 205 22.17 -11.54 10.72
CA GLY A 205 21.11 -10.52 10.78
C GLY A 205 21.01 -9.74 9.48
N LEU A 206 22.14 -9.27 8.94
CA LEU A 206 22.19 -8.54 7.66
C LEU A 206 21.71 -9.41 6.48
N LEU A 207 22.11 -10.69 6.45
CA LEU A 207 21.65 -11.64 5.43
C LEU A 207 20.13 -11.92 5.54
N ASN A 208 19.61 -12.06 6.76
CA ASN A 208 18.18 -12.25 7.00
C ASN A 208 17.37 -11.01 6.56
N LEU A 209 17.88 -9.81 6.82
CA LEU A 209 17.28 -8.57 6.32
C LEU A 209 17.32 -8.47 4.80
N ALA A 210 18.41 -8.90 4.16
CA ALA A 210 18.51 -8.93 2.71
C ALA A 210 17.46 -9.88 2.09
N LYS A 211 17.26 -11.06 2.69
CA LYS A 211 16.21 -12.00 2.31
C LYS A 211 14.83 -11.40 2.50
N LEU A 212 14.55 -10.84 3.68
CA LEU A 212 13.28 -10.19 3.99
C LEU A 212 12.96 -9.08 2.99
N ALA A 213 13.92 -8.19 2.70
CA ALA A 213 13.76 -7.11 1.72
C ALA A 213 13.56 -7.64 0.28
N GLY A 214 14.11 -8.82 -0.02
CA GLY A 214 13.91 -9.51 -1.29
C GLY A 214 12.52 -10.15 -1.40
N GLU A 215 12.05 -10.79 -0.34
CA GLU A 215 10.74 -11.43 -0.24
C GLU A 215 9.61 -10.41 -0.23
N SER A 216 9.76 -9.32 0.53
CA SER A 216 8.77 -8.25 0.67
C SER A 216 8.50 -7.48 -0.62
N ARG A 217 9.40 -7.59 -1.61
CA ARG A 217 9.24 -6.94 -2.94
C ARG A 217 8.78 -7.90 -4.05
N VAL A 218 8.56 -9.18 -3.76
CA VAL A 218 8.37 -10.18 -4.84
C VAL A 218 7.23 -9.79 -5.76
N ASP A 219 6.14 -9.19 -5.27
CA ASP A 219 4.99 -8.83 -6.11
C ASP A 219 4.96 -7.37 -6.57
N THR A 220 5.96 -6.56 -6.18
CA THR A 220 5.92 -5.11 -6.39
C THR A 220 6.26 -4.69 -7.81
N TYR A 221 6.87 -5.57 -8.60
CA TYR A 221 7.08 -5.33 -10.04
C TYR A 221 5.78 -5.35 -10.85
N LEU A 222 4.70 -5.93 -10.32
CA LEU A 222 3.38 -5.97 -10.97
C LEU A 222 2.54 -4.70 -10.73
N HIS A 223 3.01 -3.82 -9.84
CA HIS A 223 2.23 -2.73 -9.29
C HIS A 223 1.84 -1.62 -10.29
N PRO A 224 2.71 -1.22 -11.24
CA PRO A 224 2.29 -0.33 -12.34
C PRO A 224 1.12 -0.91 -13.14
N PHE A 225 1.13 -2.22 -13.39
CA PHE A 225 0.09 -2.91 -14.15
C PHE A 225 -1.22 -3.11 -13.36
N LYS A 226 -1.20 -3.04 -12.03
CA LYS A 226 -2.41 -3.16 -11.17
C LYS A 226 -3.36 -1.98 -11.31
N LEU A 227 -2.86 -0.79 -11.72
CA LEU A 227 -3.68 0.41 -11.97
C LEU A 227 -4.01 0.62 -13.45
N GLU A 228 -3.24 0.00 -14.35
CA GLU A 228 -3.42 0.06 -15.81
C GLU A 228 -4.35 -1.04 -16.36
N THR A 229 -4.52 -2.16 -15.64
CA THR A 229 -5.29 -3.30 -16.16
C THR A 229 -6.76 -2.92 -16.35
N GLU A 230 -7.15 -2.96 -17.63
CA GLU A 230 -8.44 -2.74 -18.25
C GLU A 230 -9.65 -2.80 -17.31
N TYR A 231 -10.57 -1.86 -17.55
CA TYR A 231 -11.99 -1.82 -17.16
C TYR A 231 -12.82 -3.07 -17.57
N ARG A 232 -12.20 -4.24 -17.77
CA ARG A 232 -12.92 -5.49 -17.89
C ARG A 232 -13.42 -5.87 -16.50
N LEU A 233 -14.71 -5.63 -16.32
CA LEU A 233 -15.64 -6.23 -15.36
C LEU A 233 -15.34 -7.72 -15.08
N ARG A 234 -14.24 -8.04 -14.40
CA ARG A 234 -14.29 -9.11 -13.42
C ARG A 234 -14.86 -8.45 -12.18
N PRO A 235 -15.98 -8.96 -11.63
CA PRO A 235 -16.39 -8.53 -10.31
C PRO A 235 -15.18 -8.76 -9.42
N TYR A 236 -14.60 -7.67 -8.91
CA TYR A 236 -13.54 -7.72 -7.93
C TYR A 236 -14.18 -8.45 -6.74
N MET A 237 -13.98 -9.76 -6.65
CA MET A 237 -14.36 -10.59 -5.52
C MET A 237 -13.40 -10.25 -4.36
N GLY A 238 -13.43 -8.98 -3.93
CA GLY A 238 -12.79 -8.48 -2.72
C GLY A 238 -13.51 -8.96 -1.44
N GLN A 239 -14.34 -10.01 -1.53
CA GLN A 239 -14.98 -10.63 -0.38
C GLN A 239 -13.99 -11.38 0.53
N SER A 240 -12.77 -11.64 0.09
CA SER A 240 -11.83 -12.49 0.84
C SER A 240 -11.06 -11.77 1.95
N TYR A 241 -10.87 -10.43 1.90
CA TYR A 241 -9.96 -9.74 2.83
C TYR A 241 -10.60 -8.68 3.74
N LEU A 242 -11.78 -8.14 3.39
CA LEU A 242 -12.67 -7.54 4.41
C LEU A 242 -13.20 -8.61 5.40
N LYS A 243 -13.01 -9.89 5.07
CA LYS A 243 -13.33 -11.03 5.93
C LYS A 243 -12.53 -11.01 7.23
N LEU A 244 -11.26 -10.59 7.25
CA LEU A 244 -10.47 -10.58 8.50
C LEU A 244 -10.97 -9.59 9.56
N ARG A 245 -11.74 -8.56 9.19
CA ARG A 245 -12.36 -7.63 10.15
C ARG A 245 -13.87 -7.85 10.32
N ARG A 246 -14.51 -8.53 9.36
CA ARG A 246 -15.90 -8.99 9.45
C ARG A 246 -16.03 -10.29 10.23
N ASP A 247 -14.98 -11.12 10.31
CA ASP A 247 -15.00 -12.40 11.01
C ASP A 247 -15.15 -12.24 12.53
N SER A 248 -14.75 -11.11 13.12
CA SER A 248 -15.08 -10.83 14.53
C SER A 248 -16.57 -10.54 14.76
N MET A 249 -17.28 -9.93 13.79
CA MET A 249 -18.73 -9.69 13.85
C MET A 249 -19.55 -10.88 13.36
N SER A 250 -19.05 -11.67 12.39
CA SER A 250 -19.65 -12.92 11.93
C SER A 250 -19.55 -14.00 13.00
N ILE A 251 -18.43 -14.09 13.73
CA ILE A 251 -18.30 -14.97 14.90
C ILE A 251 -19.21 -14.48 16.03
N PHE A 252 -19.35 -13.16 16.25
CA PHE A 252 -20.28 -12.63 17.26
C PHE A 252 -21.75 -12.94 16.92
N LEU A 253 -22.14 -12.85 15.64
CA LEU A 253 -23.48 -13.18 15.15
C LEU A 253 -23.73 -14.69 15.08
N LEU A 254 -22.71 -15.50 14.80
CA LEU A 254 -22.78 -16.97 14.86
C LEU A 254 -22.91 -17.46 16.30
N VAL A 255 -22.19 -16.84 17.25
CA VAL A 255 -22.32 -17.12 18.68
C VAL A 255 -23.69 -16.67 19.20
N LEU A 256 -24.22 -15.53 18.76
CA LEU A 256 -25.58 -15.09 19.11
C LEU A 256 -26.67 -15.98 18.52
N THR A 257 -26.51 -16.48 17.29
CA THR A 257 -27.47 -17.41 16.68
C THR A 257 -27.42 -18.79 17.35
N ILE A 258 -26.25 -19.29 17.71
CA ILE A 258 -26.10 -20.55 18.47
C ILE A 258 -26.70 -20.41 19.88
N PHE A 259 -26.53 -19.27 20.56
CA PHE A 259 -27.19 -18.99 21.84
C PHE A 259 -28.72 -18.88 21.73
N SER A 260 -29.24 -18.29 20.65
CA SER A 260 -30.70 -18.23 20.42
C SER A 260 -31.31 -19.59 20.08
N TYR A 261 -30.58 -20.48 19.40
CA TYR A 261 -31.04 -21.84 19.09
C TYR A 261 -30.98 -22.78 20.30
N THR A 262 -29.94 -22.68 21.13
CA THR A 262 -29.84 -23.47 22.37
C THR A 262 -30.90 -23.07 23.39
N TRP A 263 -31.26 -21.79 23.48
CA TRP A 263 -32.38 -21.32 24.32
C TRP A 263 -33.75 -21.79 23.79
N PHE A 264 -33.93 -21.86 22.47
CA PHE A 264 -35.17 -22.35 21.86
C PHE A 264 -35.38 -23.85 22.08
N PHE A 265 -34.32 -24.66 22.02
CA PHE A 265 -34.40 -26.11 22.25
C PHE A 265 -34.51 -26.50 23.74
N LEU A 266 -33.89 -25.75 24.66
CA LEU A 266 -34.07 -26.00 26.11
C LEU A 266 -35.50 -25.71 26.60
N ARG A 267 -36.24 -24.84 25.91
CA ARG A 267 -37.65 -24.53 26.22
C ARG A 267 -38.66 -25.51 25.61
N LEU A 268 -38.22 -26.41 24.74
CA LEU A 268 -39.02 -27.48 24.14
C LEU A 268 -38.84 -28.82 24.86
N LEU A 269 -37.90 -28.91 25.80
CA LEU A 269 -37.56 -30.09 26.60
C LEU A 269 -37.80 -29.90 28.11
N THR A 270 -38.43 -28.79 28.51
CA THR A 270 -39.00 -28.54 29.84
C THR A 270 -40.44 -28.11 29.69
#